data_AF-A0A1C6ICH6-F1
#
_entry.id   AF-A0A1C6ICH6-F1
#
_cell.length_a   1.000
_cell.length_b   1.000
_cell.length_c   1.000
_cell.angle_alpha   90.00
_cell.angle_beta   90.00
_cell.angle_gamma   90.00
#
_symmetry.space_group_name_H-M   'P 1'
#
loop_
_entity.id
_entity.type
_entity.pdbx_description
1 polymer ?
#
loop_
_entity_poly.entity_id
_entity_poly.type
_entity_poly.pdbx_seq_one_letter_code
_entity_poly.pdbx_strand_id
1 'polypeptide(L)'
;MEGKCVLFKAFGGVDAIPLCVRSHDVDEIVNTVALLAGSFGGVNLEDIAAPRCFEIERKLKERCDIPIFHDDQHGTAVITLAGLTNALPAPPPSPSRSCCSPPGQGT
;
A
#
# COMPACT_ATOMS: atom_id res chain seq x y z
N MET A 1 -11.81 -12.97 -0.49
CA MET A 1 -11.13 -12.58 -1.75
C MET A 1 -12.07 -11.93 -2.76
N GLU A 2 -13.18 -12.54 -3.19
CA GLU A 2 -14.11 -11.94 -4.17
C GLU A 2 -14.59 -10.53 -3.79
N GLY A 3 -14.99 -10.33 -2.53
CA GLY A 3 -15.37 -9.00 -2.04
C GLY A 3 -14.27 -7.95 -2.22
N LYS A 4 -12.99 -8.32 -2.08
CA LYS A 4 -11.86 -7.42 -2.30
C LYS A 4 -11.67 -7.09 -3.77
N CYS A 5 -11.90 -8.04 -4.67
CA CYS A 5 -11.92 -7.80 -6.11
C CYS A 5 -13.03 -6.78 -6.48
N VAL A 6 -14.21 -6.88 -5.86
CA VAL A 6 -15.28 -5.88 -6.04
C VAL A 6 -14.81 -4.48 -5.58
N LEU A 7 -14.11 -4.38 -4.45
CA LEU A 7 -13.55 -3.11 -3.98
C LEU A 7 -12.49 -2.54 -4.95
N PHE A 8 -11.58 -3.38 -5.46
CA PHE A 8 -10.60 -3.00 -6.47
C PHE A 8 -11.27 -2.41 -7.72
N LYS A 9 -12.35 -3.03 -8.19
CA LYS A 9 -13.08 -2.53 -9.35
C LYS A 9 -13.84 -1.24 -9.05
N ALA A 10 -14.57 -1.21 -7.94
CA ALA A 10 -15.46 -0.10 -7.59
C ALA A 10 -14.71 1.19 -7.26
N PHE A 11 -13.58 1.10 -6.55
CA PHE A 11 -12.85 2.26 -6.04
C PHE A 11 -11.54 2.54 -6.78
N GLY A 12 -10.89 1.50 -7.32
CA GLY A 12 -9.62 1.62 -8.03
C GLY A 12 -9.72 1.50 -9.55
N GLY A 13 -10.88 1.09 -10.08
CA GLY A 13 -11.01 0.75 -11.50
C GLY A 13 -10.15 -0.45 -11.92
N VAL A 14 -9.66 -1.24 -10.95
CA VAL A 14 -8.73 -2.36 -11.18
C VAL A 14 -9.51 -3.65 -11.38
N ASP A 15 -9.24 -4.34 -12.48
CA ASP A 15 -9.75 -5.68 -12.74
C ASP A 15 -8.90 -6.71 -11.99
N ALA A 16 -9.43 -7.21 -10.88
CA ALA A 16 -8.77 -8.20 -10.03
C ALA A 16 -9.51 -9.54 -10.08
N ILE A 17 -8.76 -10.64 -9.99
CA ILE A 17 -9.32 -11.98 -9.82
C ILE A 17 -8.84 -12.59 -8.50
N PRO A 18 -9.69 -13.33 -7.78
CA PRO A 18 -9.28 -14.00 -6.54
C PRO A 18 -8.54 -15.31 -6.86
N LEU A 19 -7.32 -15.46 -6.34
CA LEU A 19 -6.54 -16.70 -6.47
C LEU A 19 -6.23 -17.29 -5.08
N CYS A 20 -7.12 -18.17 -4.62
CA CYS A 20 -6.95 -18.87 -3.34
C CYS A 20 -6.11 -20.14 -3.53
N VAL A 21 -4.83 -20.10 -3.14
CA VAL A 21 -3.94 -21.27 -3.18
C VAL A 21 -4.22 -22.17 -1.97
N ARG A 22 -4.60 -23.43 -2.21
CA ARG A 22 -4.85 -24.41 -1.14
C ARG A 22 -3.56 -25.05 -0.64
N SER A 23 -2.63 -24.21 -0.18
CA SER A 23 -1.40 -24.64 0.48
C SER A 23 -1.09 -23.72 1.66
N HIS A 24 -0.32 -24.27 2.58
CA HIS A 24 0.25 -23.57 3.72
C HIS A 24 1.78 -23.58 3.68
N ASP A 25 2.37 -24.25 2.69
CA ASP A 25 3.80 -24.25 2.46
C ASP A 25 4.23 -22.96 1.75
N VAL A 26 5.31 -22.35 2.25
CA VAL A 26 5.79 -21.06 1.73
C VAL A 26 6.26 -21.21 0.29
N ASP A 27 7.04 -22.24 -0.01
CA ASP A 27 7.67 -22.41 -1.30
C ASP A 27 6.67 -22.80 -2.38
N GLU A 28 5.68 -23.63 -2.04
CA GLU A 28 4.55 -23.93 -2.92
C GLU A 28 3.78 -22.66 -3.30
N ILE A 29 3.40 -21.83 -2.32
CA ILE A 29 2.66 -20.58 -2.59
C ILE A 29 3.50 -19.65 -3.46
N VAL A 30 4.77 -19.43 -3.10
CA VAL A 30 5.68 -18.56 -3.87
C VAL A 30 5.82 -19.08 -5.30
N ASN A 31 6.01 -20.40 -5.48
CA ASN A 31 6.17 -20.98 -6.79
C ASN A 31 4.89 -20.87 -7.64
N THR A 32 3.72 -21.16 -7.05
CA THR A 32 2.43 -21.01 -7.74
C THR A 32 2.22 -19.57 -8.21
N VAL A 33 2.44 -18.58 -7.34
CA VAL A 33 2.26 -17.17 -7.70
C VAL A 33 3.29 -16.73 -8.75
N ALA A 34 4.57 -17.11 -8.60
CA ALA A 34 5.62 -16.76 -9.55
C ALA A 34 5.37 -17.33 -10.96
N LEU A 35 4.85 -18.55 -11.07
CA LEU A 35 4.48 -19.14 -12.36
C LEU A 35 3.29 -18.42 -13.03
N LEU A 36 2.41 -17.82 -12.23
CA LEU A 36 1.23 -17.09 -12.73
C LEU A 36 1.50 -15.60 -12.97
N ALA A 37 2.60 -15.04 -12.45
CA ALA A 37 2.90 -13.61 -12.43
C ALA A 37 2.82 -12.96 -13.82
N GLY A 38 3.29 -13.63 -14.88
CA GLY A 38 3.26 -13.10 -16.25
C GLY A 38 1.85 -12.83 -16.82
N SER A 39 0.79 -13.29 -16.15
CA SER A 39 -0.61 -13.00 -16.52
C SER A 39 -1.17 -11.75 -15.86
N PHE A 40 -0.45 -11.13 -14.91
CA PHE A 40 -0.96 -10.04 -14.07
C PHE A 40 -0.05 -8.82 -14.09
N GLY A 41 -0.64 -7.64 -13.86
CA GLY A 41 0.12 -6.40 -13.67
C GLY A 41 0.60 -6.17 -12.23
N GLY A 42 0.21 -7.02 -11.28
CA GLY A 42 0.57 -6.93 -9.87
C GLY A 42 -0.10 -8.01 -9.03
N VAL A 43 0.43 -8.26 -7.83
CA VAL A 43 -0.10 -9.24 -6.87
C VAL A 43 -0.41 -8.55 -5.54
N ASN A 44 -1.64 -8.70 -5.08
CA ASN A 44 -2.07 -8.32 -3.75
C ASN A 44 -2.17 -9.57 -2.84
N LEU A 45 -1.21 -9.73 -1.94
CA LEU A 45 -1.23 -10.73 -0.88
C LEU A 45 -2.20 -10.31 0.22
N GLU A 46 -2.97 -11.28 0.71
CA GLU A 46 -4.13 -11.06 1.59
C GLU A 46 -4.31 -12.25 2.54
N ASP A 47 -4.69 -11.98 3.79
CA ASP A 47 -5.12 -13.00 4.77
C ASP A 47 -4.08 -14.12 4.99
N ILE A 48 -2.79 -13.80 4.88
CA ILE A 48 -1.70 -14.73 5.16
C ILE A 48 -1.19 -14.49 6.58
N ALA A 49 -1.32 -15.50 7.44
CA ALA A 49 -0.85 -15.41 8.82
C ALA A 49 0.67 -15.17 8.93
N ALA A 50 1.06 -14.33 9.87
CA ALA A 50 2.43 -14.20 10.33
C ALA A 50 2.91 -15.50 11.02
N PRO A 51 4.22 -15.83 10.95
CA PRO A 51 5.30 -15.05 10.32
C PRO A 51 5.51 -15.34 8.83
N ARG A 52 4.79 -16.29 8.23
CA ARG A 52 5.03 -16.72 6.82
C ARG A 52 4.81 -15.61 5.80
N CYS A 53 3.87 -14.70 6.04
CA CYS A 53 3.56 -13.62 5.12
C CYS A 53 4.80 -12.80 4.73
N PHE A 54 5.70 -12.53 5.70
CA PHE A 54 6.95 -11.81 5.46
C PHE A 54 7.88 -12.56 4.50
N GLU A 55 8.03 -13.87 4.69
CA GLU A 55 8.89 -14.69 3.84
C GLU A 55 8.33 -14.85 2.43
N ILE A 56 7.01 -15.09 2.32
CA ILE A 56 6.31 -15.18 1.03
C ILE A 56 6.47 -13.87 0.25
N GLU A 57 6.21 -12.72 0.88
CA GLU A 57 6.33 -11.41 0.24
C GLU A 57 7.77 -11.15 -0.23
N ARG A 58 8.76 -11.38 0.64
CA ARG A 58 10.17 -11.19 0.30
C ARG A 58 10.58 -12.05 -0.90
N LYS A 59 10.29 -13.37 -0.86
CA LYS A 59 10.63 -14.28 -1.96
C LYS A 59 9.92 -13.92 -3.26
N LEU A 60 8.67 -13.45 -3.21
CA LEU A 60 7.95 -13.01 -4.40
C LEU A 60 8.52 -11.74 -4.99
N LYS A 61 8.91 -10.74 -4.17
CA LYS A 61 9.59 -9.53 -4.63
C LYS A 61 10.95 -9.82 -5.28
N GLU A 62 11.64 -10.87 -4.83
CA GLU A 62 12.90 -11.31 -5.43
C GLU A 62 12.70 -12.07 -6.75
N ARG A 63 11.59 -12.82 -6.90
CA ARG A 63 11.33 -13.69 -8.06
C ARG A 63 10.48 -13.07 -9.16
N CYS A 64 9.64 -12.10 -8.84
CA CYS A 64 8.68 -11.51 -9.78
C CYS A 64 9.12 -10.10 -10.19
N ASP A 65 8.88 -9.76 -11.45
CA ASP A 65 9.12 -8.44 -12.05
C ASP A 65 7.93 -7.49 -11.92
N ILE A 66 6.82 -7.96 -11.34
CA ILE A 66 5.61 -7.18 -11.08
C ILE A 66 5.51 -6.74 -9.61
N PRO A 67 4.79 -5.64 -9.31
CA PRO A 67 4.59 -5.19 -7.94
C PRO A 67 3.92 -6.25 -7.05
N ILE A 68 4.54 -6.53 -5.91
CA ILE A 68 3.99 -7.37 -4.85
C ILE A 68 3.64 -6.48 -3.66
N PHE A 69 2.37 -6.46 -3.28
CA PHE A 69 1.85 -5.69 -2.16
C PHE A 69 1.13 -6.63 -1.19
N HIS A 70 1.31 -6.43 0.10
CA HIS A 70 0.57 -7.17 1.13
C HIS A 70 -0.33 -6.20 1.88
N ASP A 71 -1.64 -6.37 1.74
CA ASP A 71 -2.58 -5.35 2.22
C ASP A 71 -2.63 -5.27 3.75
N ASP A 72 -2.70 -6.42 4.44
CA ASP A 72 -2.77 -6.43 5.91
C ASP A 72 -1.55 -5.77 6.57
N GLN A 73 -0.40 -5.78 5.88
CA GLN A 73 0.83 -5.13 6.32
C GLN A 73 0.85 -3.66 5.89
N HIS A 74 1.00 -3.42 4.60
CA HIS A 74 1.29 -2.09 4.06
C HIS A 74 0.02 -1.24 3.94
N GLY A 75 -1.11 -1.83 3.56
CA GLY A 75 -2.40 -1.14 3.48
C GLY A 75 -2.83 -0.60 4.83
N THR A 76 -2.78 -1.44 5.86
CA THR A 76 -3.03 -1.05 7.26
C THR A 76 -2.05 0.03 7.72
N ALA A 77 -0.75 -0.12 7.45
CA ALA A 77 0.25 0.86 7.86
C ALA A 77 0.04 2.24 7.21
N VAL A 78 -0.27 2.28 5.92
CA VAL A 78 -0.51 3.53 5.17
C VAL A 78 -1.72 4.27 5.74
N ILE A 79 -2.85 3.59 5.93
CA ILE A 79 -4.05 4.28 6.42
C ILE A 79 -3.92 4.68 7.90
N THR A 80 -3.22 3.87 8.70
CA THR A 80 -2.91 4.19 10.10
C THR A 80 -2.02 5.43 10.20
N LEU A 81 -0.97 5.50 9.39
CA LEU A 81 -0.07 6.67 9.35
C LEU A 81 -0.78 7.92 8.84
N ALA A 82 -1.63 7.80 7.82
CA ALA A 82 -2.45 8.90 7.34
C ALA A 82 -3.38 9.43 8.45
N GLY A 83 -4.04 8.53 9.18
CA GLY A 83 -4.86 8.88 10.34
C GLY A 83 -4.05 9.59 11.44
N LEU A 84 -2.86 9.07 11.78
CA LEU A 84 -1.99 9.66 12.78
C LEU A 84 -1.50 11.06 12.36
N THR A 85 -1.10 11.22 11.10
CA THR A 85 -0.63 12.50 10.55
C THR A 85 -1.71 13.57 10.62
N ASN A 86 -2.96 13.19 10.33
CA ASN A 86 -4.09 14.12 10.42
C ASN A 86 -4.51 14.42 11.86
N ALA A 87 -4.22 13.53 12.81
CA ALA A 87 -4.53 13.73 14.23
C ALA A 87 -3.51 14.65 14.93
N LEU A 88 -2.28 14.71 14.43
CA LEU A 88 -1.27 15.64 14.93
C LEU A 88 -1.64 17.07 14.50
N PRO A 89 -1.55 18.07 15.40
CA PRO A 89 -1.80 19.45 15.03
C PRO A 89 -0.80 19.87 13.94
N ALA A 90 -1.31 20.53 12.90
CA ALA A 90 -0.45 21.08 11.87
C ALA A 90 0.62 21.98 12.51
N PRO A 91 1.88 21.91 12.06
CA PRO A 91 2.88 22.86 12.53
C PRO A 91 2.35 24.27 12.30
N PRO A 92 2.59 25.21 13.24
CA PRO A 92 2.12 26.57 13.08
C PRO A 92 2.60 27.10 11.73
N PRO A 93 1.76 27.85 11.00
CA PRO A 93 2.15 28.40 9.71
C PRO A 93 3.48 29.12 9.88
N SER A 94 4.43 28.87 8.97
CA SER A 94 5.66 29.65 8.92
C SER A 94 5.28 31.13 8.92
N PRO A 95 5.91 32.00 9.74
CA PRO A 95 5.58 33.41 9.75
C PRO A 95 5.70 33.92 8.31
N SER A 96 4.56 34.33 7.74
CA SER A 96 4.53 34.91 6.41
C SER A 96 5.52 36.07 6.40
N ARG A 97 6.54 35.99 5.53
CA ARG A 97 7.42 37.12 5.22
C ARG A 97 6.61 38.16 4.44
N SER A 98 5.65 38.82 5.08
CA SER A 98 4.87 39.92 4.47
C SER A 98 4.12 40.70 5.54
N CYS A 99 4.85 41.31 6.47
CA CYS A 99 4.34 42.47 7.22
C CYS A 99 5.50 43.40 7.58
N CYS A 100 6.28 43.78 6.57
CA CYS A 100 7.10 44.99 6.62
C CYS A 100 6.51 45.96 5.59
N SER A 101 5.39 46.58 5.90
CA SER A 101 5.03 47.85 5.26
C SER A 101 6.04 48.88 5.75
N PRO A 102 6.80 49.57 4.87
CA PRO A 102 7.65 50.66 5.31
C PRO A 102 6.77 51.75 5.94
N PRO A 103 7.16 52.34 7.09
CA PRO A 103 6.42 53.46 7.64
C PRO A 103 6.43 54.58 6.60
N GLY A 104 5.24 55.06 6.26
CA GLY A 104 5.07 56.15 5.30
C GLY A 104 5.90 57.35 5.72
N GLN A 105 6.63 57.91 4.76
CA GLN A 105 7.16 59.27 4.86
C GLN A 105 5.96 60.22 4.83
N GLY A 106 5.51 60.63 6.01
CA GLY A 106 4.71 61.84 6.21
C GLY A 106 5.62 62.92 6.77
N THR A 107 5.61 64.08 6.13
CA THR A 107 6.27 65.34 6.52
C THR A 107 6.09 65.70 7.99
#